data_AF-A0A8X6QE47-F1
#
_entry.id   AF-A0A8X6QE47-F1
#
_cell.length_a   1.000
_cell.length_b   1.000
_cell.length_c   1.000
_cell.angle_alpha   90.00
_cell.angle_beta   90.00
_cell.angle_gamma   90.00
#
_symmetry.space_group_name_H-M   'P 1'
#
loop_
_entity.id
_entity.type
_entity.pdbx_description
1 polymer ?
#
loop_
_entity_poly.entity_id
_entity_poly.type
_entity_poly.pdbx_seq_one_letter_code
_entity_poly.pdbx_strand_id
1 'polypeptide(L)'
;MPRRAFITAEEKSLPGHKAMKDRLTLALCANAIGDFKIKPLLVYHSENPRAFKAYKVMKEKLQVLWRANSKAWVTRQFFIEWMNIVFGPSVKKYLIDNGLLLKCVLLLDNAPSHPPGLEDDLLEEFKFIKIVYLPPNTTSTLQSIDQQVISNFKKLFTKHLFKHIAWQGVTKRTLNSAWRKLWPDVVLKREGFEGFEPIEEEILSIGRSMDLEVDEADVADLIEE
;
A
#
# COMPACT_ATOMS: atom_id res chain seq x y z
N MET A 1 -9.65 2.70 7.35
CA MET A 1 -8.49 3.41 7.94
C MET A 1 -8.93 3.84 9.32
N PRO A 2 -8.10 3.68 10.36
CA PRO A 2 -8.40 4.29 11.64
C PRO A 2 -8.55 5.80 11.40
N ARG A 3 -9.51 6.43 12.08
CA ARG A 3 -9.79 7.86 11.91
C ARG A 3 -8.64 8.74 12.42
N ARG A 4 -7.64 8.15 13.09
CA ARG A 4 -6.49 8.82 13.73
C ARG A 4 -5.18 8.17 13.32
N ALA A 5 -4.11 8.95 13.32
CA ALA A 5 -2.75 8.42 13.19
C ALA A 5 -2.41 7.66 14.47
N PHE A 6 -1.87 6.44 14.35
CA PHE A 6 -1.29 5.75 15.49
C PHE A 6 -0.03 6.51 15.92
N ILE A 7 0.03 6.84 17.20
CA ILE A 7 1.14 7.53 17.86
C ILE A 7 1.76 6.48 18.78
N THR A 8 3.06 6.23 18.70
CA THR A 8 3.70 5.26 19.60
C THR A 8 3.64 5.76 21.05
N ALA A 9 3.66 4.85 22.03
CA ALA A 9 3.63 5.23 23.45
C ALA A 9 4.80 6.17 23.82
N GLU A 10 5.95 5.98 23.18
CA GLU A 10 7.15 6.82 23.29
C GLU A 10 6.90 8.26 22.81
N GLU A 11 6.18 8.44 21.69
CA GLU A 11 5.88 9.75 21.11
C GLU A 11 4.88 10.57 21.95
N LYS A 12 3.99 9.92 22.73
CA LYS A 12 3.08 10.61 23.68
C LYS A 12 3.81 11.18 24.90
N SER A 13 4.94 10.58 25.30
CA SER A 13 5.66 10.96 26.53
C SER A 13 6.42 12.29 26.43
N LEU A 14 6.51 12.88 25.23
CA LEU A 14 7.26 14.10 24.96
C LEU A 14 6.33 15.29 24.65
N PRO A 15 6.17 16.27 25.56
CA PRO A 15 5.34 17.45 25.32
C PRO A 15 5.80 18.21 24.07
N GLY A 16 4.93 18.34 23.07
CA GLY A 16 5.21 19.03 21.81
C GLY A 16 5.71 18.14 20.66
N HIS A 17 5.86 16.83 20.85
CA HIS A 17 6.25 15.93 19.77
C HIS A 17 5.08 15.68 18.80
N LYS A 18 5.25 16.10 17.54
CA LYS A 18 4.40 15.62 16.44
C LYS A 18 4.81 14.18 16.13
N ALA A 19 3.86 13.25 16.15
CA ALA A 19 4.08 11.88 15.70
C ALA A 19 4.80 11.88 14.33
N MET A 20 5.90 11.15 14.20
CA MET A 20 6.58 10.96 12.93
C MET A 20 5.67 10.11 12.06
N LYS A 21 4.80 10.77 11.29
CA LYS A 21 3.97 10.09 10.29
C LYS A 21 4.90 9.46 9.27
N ASP A 22 5.15 8.16 9.42
CA ASP A 22 5.80 7.40 8.37
C ASP A 22 4.97 7.57 7.10
N ARG A 23 5.59 8.17 6.08
CA ARG A 23 4.91 8.61 4.88
C ARG A 23 5.45 7.87 3.68
N LEU A 24 4.52 7.29 2.94
CA LEU A 24 4.71 6.72 1.63
C LEU A 24 3.76 7.43 0.66
N THR A 25 4.24 7.76 -0.53
CA THR A 25 3.39 8.24 -1.62
C THR A 25 3.31 7.18 -2.72
N LEU A 26 2.10 6.94 -3.23
CA LEU A 26 1.84 6.01 -4.31
C LEU A 26 1.12 6.76 -5.45
N ALA A 27 1.69 6.76 -6.65
CA ALA A 27 1.02 7.24 -7.86
C ALA A 27 0.40 6.04 -8.57
N LEU A 28 -0.92 6.08 -8.71
CA LEU A 28 -1.73 5.06 -9.38
C LEU A 28 -2.14 5.56 -10.77
N CYS A 29 -2.24 4.65 -11.73
CA CYS A 29 -2.75 4.96 -13.06
C CYS A 29 -3.44 3.72 -13.65
N ALA A 30 -4.58 3.93 -14.29
CA ALA A 30 -5.38 2.90 -14.94
C ALA A 30 -6.15 3.51 -16.12
N ASN A 31 -6.58 2.68 -17.07
CA ASN A 31 -7.40 3.13 -18.20
C ASN A 31 -8.89 3.22 -17.82
N ALA A 32 -9.67 3.91 -18.67
CA ALA A 32 -11.09 4.14 -18.44
C ALA A 32 -11.96 2.86 -18.52
N ILE A 33 -11.51 1.84 -19.27
CA ILE A 33 -12.22 0.57 -19.42
C ILE A 33 -12.04 -0.31 -18.17
N GLY A 34 -10.96 -0.12 -17.42
CA GLY A 34 -10.71 -0.81 -16.15
C GLY A 34 -10.01 -2.17 -16.27
N ASP A 35 -9.61 -2.58 -17.47
CA ASP A 35 -8.86 -3.80 -17.77
C ASP A 35 -7.34 -3.60 -17.72
N PHE A 36 -6.87 -2.35 -17.68
CA PHE A 36 -5.44 -2.02 -17.70
C PHE A 36 -5.03 -1.12 -16.53
N LYS A 37 -4.11 -1.62 -15.70
CA LYS A 37 -3.53 -0.93 -14.55
C LYS A 37 -2.02 -0.83 -14.73
N ILE A 38 -1.46 0.35 -14.55
CA ILE A 38 -0.01 0.59 -14.66
C ILE A 38 0.66 0.24 -13.33
N LYS A 39 1.87 -0.34 -13.41
CA LYS A 39 2.75 -0.53 -12.26
C LYS A 39 2.95 0.81 -11.51
N PRO A 40 2.55 0.93 -10.23
CA PRO A 40 2.59 2.22 -9.52
C PRO A 40 3.99 2.77 -9.31
N LEU A 41 4.12 4.10 -9.20
CA LEU A 41 5.30 4.75 -8.63
C LEU A 41 5.14 4.84 -7.12
N LEU A 42 6.09 4.33 -6.36
CA LEU A 42 6.13 4.41 -4.91
C LEU A 42 7.34 5.27 -4.50
N VAL A 43 7.07 6.31 -3.71
CA VAL A 43 8.10 7.16 -3.11
C VAL A 43 8.09 7.04 -1.60
N TYR A 44 9.23 6.68 -1.03
CA TYR A 44 9.43 6.59 0.41
C TYR A 44 10.48 7.59 0.91
N HIS A 45 10.61 7.76 2.24
CA HIS A 45 11.60 8.71 2.79
C HIS A 45 13.04 8.19 2.78
N SER A 46 13.20 6.86 2.86
CA SER A 46 14.50 6.20 2.94
C SER A 46 14.78 5.35 1.71
N GLU A 47 15.95 5.51 1.10
CA GLU A 47 16.37 4.70 -0.05
C GLU A 47 16.48 3.21 0.29
N ASN A 48 16.92 2.89 1.51
CA ASN A 48 17.12 1.51 1.97
C ASN A 48 16.52 1.32 3.37
N PRO A 49 15.20 1.10 3.49
CA PRO A 49 14.54 0.85 4.76
C PRO A 49 15.16 -0.33 5.51
N ARG A 50 15.12 -0.32 6.85
CA ARG A 50 15.63 -1.42 7.69
C ARG A 50 15.06 -2.77 7.28
N ALA A 51 13.75 -2.82 7.01
CA ALA A 51 13.06 -4.03 6.53
C ALA A 51 13.64 -4.54 5.19
N PHE A 52 13.95 -3.65 4.24
CA PHE A 52 14.51 -4.07 2.95
C PHE A 52 15.88 -4.70 3.11
N LYS A 53 16.70 -4.17 4.03
CA LYS A 53 18.01 -4.76 4.36
C LYS A 53 17.85 -6.12 5.03
N ALA A 54 16.98 -6.22 6.05
CA ALA A 54 16.74 -7.45 6.80
C ALA A 54 16.29 -8.61 5.89
N TYR A 55 15.39 -8.32 4.94
CA TYR A 55 14.84 -9.32 4.03
C TYR A 55 15.52 -9.36 2.65
N LYS A 56 16.66 -8.67 2.47
CA LYS A 56 17.42 -8.60 1.19
C LYS A 56 16.52 -8.32 -0.02
N VAL A 57 15.62 -7.35 0.12
CA VAL A 57 14.62 -7.01 -0.90
C VAL A 57 15.30 -6.47 -2.16
N MET A 58 15.05 -7.11 -3.30
CA MET A 58 15.44 -6.63 -4.62
C MET A 58 14.38 -5.65 -5.14
N LYS A 59 14.70 -4.36 -5.21
CA LYS A 59 13.75 -3.29 -5.57
C LYS A 59 13.19 -3.45 -6.98
N GLU A 60 13.96 -4.02 -7.89
CA GLU A 60 13.62 -4.26 -9.29
C GLU A 60 12.50 -5.31 -9.41
N LYS A 61 12.46 -6.25 -8.46
CA LYS A 61 11.43 -7.30 -8.39
C LYS A 61 10.13 -6.83 -7.73
N LEU A 62 10.10 -5.61 -7.19
CA LEU A 62 8.87 -5.06 -6.62
C LEU A 62 7.85 -4.79 -7.73
N GLN A 63 6.58 -4.96 -7.37
CA GLN A 63 5.43 -4.62 -8.23
C GLN A 63 5.14 -3.11 -8.27
N VAL A 64 6.13 -2.29 -7.91
CA VAL A 64 6.11 -0.82 -7.96
C VAL A 64 7.47 -0.32 -8.46
N LEU A 65 7.52 0.87 -9.05
CA LEU A 65 8.78 1.58 -9.24
C LEU A 65 9.15 2.26 -7.92
N TRP A 66 10.23 1.80 -7.28
CA TRP A 66 10.68 2.32 -5.98
C TRP A 66 11.58 3.55 -6.15
N ARG A 67 11.24 4.67 -5.52
CA ARG A 67 12.11 5.84 -5.40
C ARG A 67 12.10 6.35 -3.96
N ALA A 68 13.12 7.12 -3.58
CA ALA A 68 13.14 7.74 -2.27
C ALA A 68 13.63 9.19 -2.28
N ASN A 69 13.04 10.02 -1.43
CA ASN A 69 13.55 11.34 -1.06
C ASN A 69 13.07 11.67 0.36
N SER A 70 13.75 12.57 1.07
CA SER A 70 13.43 12.87 2.48
C SER A 70 11.99 13.32 2.74
N LYS A 71 11.28 13.83 1.73
CA LYS A 71 9.88 14.24 1.83
C LYS A 71 8.90 13.11 1.46
N ALA A 72 9.34 11.97 0.94
CA ALA A 72 8.47 10.94 0.38
C ALA A 72 7.41 11.50 -0.59
N TRP A 73 7.75 12.51 -1.39
CA TRP A 73 6.84 13.14 -2.37
C TRP A 73 7.22 12.78 -3.80
N VAL A 74 6.24 12.67 -4.69
CA VAL A 74 6.51 12.58 -6.13
C VAL A 74 7.10 13.89 -6.61
N THR A 75 8.23 13.83 -7.31
CA THR A 75 8.88 14.98 -7.94
C THR A 75 8.70 14.87 -9.45
N ARG A 76 8.89 16.00 -10.17
CA ARG A 76 8.91 15.98 -11.64
C ARG A 76 9.89 14.93 -12.19
N GLN A 77 11.08 14.85 -11.59
CA GLN A 77 12.11 13.87 -11.99
C GLN A 77 11.62 12.42 -11.85
N PHE A 78 11.04 12.07 -10.70
CA PHE A 78 10.51 10.71 -10.48
C PHE A 78 9.31 10.42 -11.37
N PHE A 79 8.49 11.43 -11.68
CA PHE A 79 7.35 11.28 -12.56
C PHE A 79 7.78 11.04 -14.01
N ILE A 80 8.71 11.84 -14.56
CA ILE A 80 9.27 11.63 -15.92
C ILE A 80 9.94 10.26 -16.03
N GLU A 81 10.69 9.87 -15.00
CA GLU A 81 11.34 8.58 -14.97
C GLU A 81 10.32 7.43 -14.98
N TRP A 82 9.25 7.54 -14.18
CA TRP A 82 8.14 6.59 -14.23
C TRP A 82 7.44 6.58 -15.60
N MET A 83 7.28 7.74 -16.23
CA MET A 83 6.70 7.85 -17.57
C MET A 83 7.51 7.07 -18.60
N ASN A 84 8.83 7.24 -18.61
CA ASN A 84 9.71 6.63 -19.60
C ASN A 84 10.05 5.16 -19.30
N ILE A 85 10.21 4.77 -18.03
CA ILE A 85 10.59 3.39 -17.65
C ILE A 85 9.37 2.47 -17.55
N VAL A 86 8.22 3.00 -17.15
CA VAL A 86 7.06 2.18 -16.79
C VAL A 86 5.85 2.48 -17.68
N PHE A 87 5.35 3.72 -17.67
CA PHE A 87 4.09 4.06 -18.32
C PHE A 87 4.16 3.86 -19.85
N GLY A 88 5.10 4.51 -20.53
CA GLY A 88 5.27 4.44 -21.98
C GLY A 88 5.41 3.02 -22.52
N PRO A 89 6.35 2.20 -22.01
CA PRO A 89 6.49 0.80 -22.40
C PRO A 89 5.22 -0.02 -22.14
N SER A 90 4.59 0.16 -20.97
CA SER A 90 3.39 -0.60 -20.60
C SER A 90 2.21 -0.27 -21.52
N VAL A 91 1.96 1.01 -21.80
CA VAL A 91 0.88 1.45 -22.69
C VAL A 91 1.16 0.99 -24.12
N LYS A 92 2.38 1.15 -24.63
CA LYS A 92 2.77 0.69 -25.97
C LYS A 92 2.51 -0.81 -26.12
N LYS A 93 2.92 -1.60 -25.13
CA LYS A 93 2.66 -3.04 -25.09
C LYS A 93 1.16 -3.35 -25.09
N TYR A 94 0.38 -2.72 -24.22
CA TYR A 94 -1.07 -2.93 -24.14
C TYR A 94 -1.75 -2.61 -25.48
N LEU A 95 -1.40 -1.50 -26.12
CA LEU A 95 -1.99 -1.12 -27.41
C LEU A 95 -1.66 -2.14 -28.51
N ILE A 96 -0.40 -2.58 -28.59
CA ILE A 96 0.03 -3.59 -29.58
C ILE A 96 -0.66 -4.94 -29.34
N ASP A 97 -0.65 -5.42 -28.10
CA ASP A 97 -1.21 -6.73 -27.73
C ASP A 97 -2.73 -6.79 -28.00
N ASN A 98 -3.42 -5.65 -27.96
CA ASN A 98 -4.86 -5.54 -28.24
C ASN A 98 -5.18 -5.08 -29.68
N GLY A 99 -4.19 -4.95 -30.56
CA GLY A 99 -4.40 -4.50 -31.94
C GLY A 99 -4.94 -3.06 -32.07
N LEU A 100 -4.66 -2.22 -31.08
CA LEU A 100 -5.09 -0.82 -31.04
C LEU A 100 -4.04 0.10 -31.68
N LEU A 101 -4.49 1.26 -32.20
CA LEU A 101 -3.58 2.28 -32.70
C LEU A 101 -2.70 2.82 -31.55
N LEU A 102 -1.44 3.16 -31.86
CA LEU A 102 -0.56 3.89 -30.95
C LEU A 102 -1.05 5.33 -30.76
N LYS A 103 -2.05 5.49 -29.90
CA LYS A 103 -2.61 6.75 -29.44
C LYS A 103 -3.02 6.59 -27.98
N CYS A 104 -2.56 7.50 -27.13
CA CYS A 104 -2.91 7.50 -25.71
C CYS A 104 -3.16 8.94 -25.26
N VAL A 105 -4.15 9.13 -24.38
CA VAL A 105 -4.34 10.37 -23.64
C VAL A 105 -4.18 10.06 -22.16
N LEU A 106 -3.23 10.72 -21.52
CA LEU A 106 -3.03 10.70 -20.07
C LEU A 106 -3.65 11.96 -19.47
N LEU A 107 -4.63 11.77 -18.57
CA LEU A 107 -5.24 12.85 -17.81
C LEU A 107 -4.48 13.08 -16.51
N LEU A 108 -4.01 14.31 -16.26
CA LEU A 108 -3.28 14.69 -15.04
C LEU A 108 -3.96 15.84 -14.31
N ASP A 109 -3.78 15.88 -12.99
CA ASP A 109 -4.07 17.07 -12.20
C ASP A 109 -2.98 18.14 -12.34
N ASN A 110 -3.24 19.32 -11.81
CA ASN A 110 -2.30 20.43 -11.79
C ASN A 110 -1.34 20.38 -10.60
N ALA A 111 -0.93 19.18 -10.17
CA ALA A 111 0.04 19.03 -9.10
C ALA A 111 1.40 19.63 -9.51
N PRO A 112 2.21 20.20 -8.58
CA PRO A 112 3.53 20.75 -8.91
C PRO A 112 4.51 19.73 -9.52
N SER A 113 4.28 18.43 -9.29
CA SER A 113 5.03 17.34 -9.92
C SER A 113 4.71 17.15 -11.41
N HIS A 114 3.62 17.75 -11.90
CA HIS A 114 3.13 17.64 -13.28
C HIS A 114 3.11 19.02 -13.97
N PRO A 115 4.27 19.71 -14.12
CA PRO A 115 4.28 21.02 -14.75
C PRO A 115 4.04 20.92 -16.28
N PRO A 116 3.56 22.00 -16.92
CA PRO A 116 3.47 22.09 -18.38
C PRO A 116 4.81 21.72 -19.05
N GLY A 117 4.75 21.10 -20.22
CA GLY A 117 5.94 20.68 -20.99
C GLY A 117 6.46 19.29 -20.65
N LEU A 118 5.77 18.50 -19.81
CA LEU A 118 6.14 17.09 -19.55
C LEU A 118 6.28 16.23 -20.82
N GLU A 119 5.55 16.57 -21.89
CA GLU A 119 5.64 15.86 -23.17
C GLU A 119 7.03 15.99 -23.83
N ASP A 120 7.74 17.09 -23.56
CA ASP A 120 9.08 17.35 -24.11
C ASP A 120 10.13 16.45 -23.48
N ASP A 121 9.93 16.02 -22.23
CA ASP A 121 10.82 15.11 -21.51
C ASP A 121 10.58 13.61 -21.82
N LEU A 122 9.55 13.30 -22.62
CA LEU A 122 9.28 11.93 -23.04
C LEU A 122 10.23 11.48 -24.15
N LEU A 123 10.65 10.22 -24.10
CA LEU A 123 11.42 9.60 -25.18
C LEU A 123 10.64 9.65 -26.50
N GLU A 124 11.37 9.75 -27.61
CA GLU A 124 10.79 9.94 -28.95
C GLU A 124 9.77 8.83 -29.32
N GLU A 125 10.04 7.60 -28.89
CA GLU A 125 9.13 6.47 -29.12
C GLU A 125 7.80 6.55 -28.34
N PHE A 126 7.67 7.48 -27.40
CA PHE A 126 6.48 7.69 -26.56
C PHE A 126 5.70 8.96 -26.93
N LYS A 127 6.03 9.63 -28.05
CA LYS A 127 5.29 10.81 -28.56
C LYS A 127 3.85 10.51 -28.99
N PHE A 128 3.44 9.24 -29.01
CA PHE A 128 2.03 8.86 -29.17
C PHE A 128 1.15 9.14 -27.94
N ILE A 129 1.77 9.48 -26.81
CA ILE A 129 1.12 9.83 -25.55
C ILE A 129 0.89 11.34 -25.53
N LYS A 130 -0.37 11.74 -25.43
CA LYS A 130 -0.77 13.13 -25.18
C LYS A 130 -1.11 13.32 -23.71
N ILE A 131 -0.63 14.40 -23.12
CA ILE A 131 -0.90 14.78 -21.74
C ILE A 131 -1.94 15.89 -21.75
N VAL A 132 -3.06 15.66 -21.06
CA VAL A 132 -4.13 16.64 -20.91
C VAL A 132 -4.32 16.92 -19.43
N TYR A 133 -4.18 18.20 -19.07
CA TYR A 133 -4.37 18.66 -17.70
C TYR A 133 -5.84 18.95 -17.43
N LEU A 134 -6.32 18.47 -16.29
CA LEU A 134 -7.65 18.82 -15.80
C LEU A 134 -7.71 20.31 -15.43
N PRO A 135 -8.89 20.95 -15.48
CA PRO A 135 -9.03 22.34 -15.03
C PRO A 135 -8.61 22.50 -13.55
N PRO A 136 -8.05 23.66 -13.16
CA PRO A 136 -7.69 23.94 -11.77
C PRO A 136 -8.87 23.69 -10.81
N ASN A 137 -8.56 23.19 -9.61
CA ASN A 137 -9.54 22.92 -8.55
C ASN A 137 -10.64 21.91 -8.89
N THR A 138 -10.43 21.04 -9.88
CA THR A 138 -11.41 19.99 -10.25
C THR A 138 -11.03 18.59 -9.79
N THR A 139 -9.90 18.41 -9.11
CA THR A 139 -9.37 17.10 -8.69
C THR A 139 -10.41 16.22 -8.00
N SER A 140 -11.14 16.73 -7.00
CA SER A 140 -12.16 15.94 -6.30
C SER A 140 -13.35 15.52 -7.16
N THR A 141 -13.59 16.20 -8.28
CA THR A 141 -14.78 16.04 -9.12
C THR A 141 -14.50 15.35 -10.44
N LEU A 142 -13.31 15.53 -11.02
CA LEU A 142 -12.97 15.01 -12.35
C LEU A 142 -11.88 13.92 -12.31
N GLN A 143 -11.08 13.84 -11.25
CA GLN A 143 -10.05 12.80 -11.15
C GLN A 143 -10.69 11.48 -10.70
N SER A 144 -10.95 10.59 -11.66
CA SER A 144 -11.59 9.29 -11.44
C SER A 144 -10.86 8.44 -10.40
N ILE A 145 -9.54 8.55 -10.32
CA ILE A 145 -8.72 7.83 -9.35
C ILE A 145 -9.03 8.28 -7.90
N ASP A 146 -9.30 9.57 -7.71
CA ASP A 146 -9.54 10.16 -6.40
C ASP A 146 -10.96 9.90 -5.89
N GLN A 147 -11.91 9.69 -6.81
CA GLN A 147 -13.30 9.45 -6.44
C GLN A 147 -13.54 8.11 -5.74
N GLN A 148 -12.92 7.02 -6.22
CA GLN A 148 -13.18 5.69 -5.67
C GLN A 148 -11.98 4.76 -5.69
N VAL A 149 -11.10 4.85 -6.70
CA VAL A 149 -10.00 3.90 -6.86
C VAL A 149 -9.06 3.94 -5.66
N ILE A 150 -8.63 5.12 -5.21
CA ILE A 150 -7.75 5.26 -4.04
C ILE A 150 -8.42 4.73 -2.77
N SER A 151 -9.70 5.09 -2.55
CA SER A 151 -10.43 4.66 -1.35
C SER A 151 -10.58 3.14 -1.30
N ASN A 152 -10.95 2.52 -2.43
CA ASN A 152 -11.10 1.07 -2.55
C ASN A 152 -9.73 0.36 -2.47
N PHE A 153 -8.69 0.91 -3.08
CA PHE A 153 -7.33 0.40 -2.94
C PHE A 153 -6.91 0.36 -1.47
N LYS A 154 -7.12 1.45 -0.72
CA LYS A 154 -6.81 1.49 0.72
C LYS A 154 -7.58 0.43 1.49
N LYS A 155 -8.90 0.31 1.28
CA LYS A 155 -9.74 -0.70 1.93
C LYS A 155 -9.25 -2.12 1.64
N LEU A 156 -8.99 -2.44 0.36
CA LEU A 156 -8.55 -3.76 -0.07
C LEU A 156 -7.14 -4.07 0.43
N PHE A 157 -6.23 -3.10 0.40
CA PHE A 157 -4.87 -3.25 0.92
C PHE A 157 -4.91 -3.57 2.42
N THR A 158 -5.67 -2.81 3.20
CA THR A 158 -5.86 -3.05 4.63
C THR A 158 -6.43 -4.44 4.89
N LYS A 159 -7.49 -4.83 4.16
CA LYS A 159 -8.09 -6.18 4.28
C LYS A 159 -7.08 -7.29 4.00
N HIS A 160 -6.28 -7.16 2.94
CA HIS A 160 -5.27 -8.16 2.58
C HIS A 160 -4.15 -8.21 3.61
N LEU A 161 -3.69 -7.05 4.09
CA LEU A 161 -2.65 -6.96 5.11
C LEU A 161 -3.10 -7.66 6.39
N PHE A 162 -4.31 -7.37 6.88
CA PHE A 162 -4.86 -8.06 8.06
C PHE A 162 -5.01 -9.55 7.84
N LYS A 163 -5.56 -10.00 6.70
CA LYS A 163 -5.64 -11.44 6.40
C LYS A 163 -4.28 -12.12 6.41
N HIS A 164 -3.27 -11.49 5.81
CA HIS A 164 -1.93 -12.05 5.76
C HIS A 164 -1.28 -12.12 7.15
N ILE A 165 -1.31 -11.02 7.91
CA ILE A 165 -0.74 -10.97 9.25
C ILE A 165 -1.48 -11.90 10.20
N ALA A 166 -2.81 -11.87 10.22
CA ALA A 166 -3.63 -12.72 11.08
C ALA A 166 -3.38 -14.21 10.82
N TRP A 167 -3.30 -14.61 9.55
CA TRP A 167 -2.99 -15.99 9.20
C TRP A 167 -1.57 -16.41 9.61
N GLN A 168 -0.58 -15.54 9.44
CA GLN A 168 0.80 -15.80 9.92
C GLN A 168 0.86 -15.89 11.46
N GLY A 169 -0.04 -15.19 12.17
CA GLY A 169 -0.19 -15.28 13.62
C GLY A 169 -0.84 -16.58 14.10
N VAL A 170 -1.49 -17.37 13.23
CA VAL A 170 -2.06 -18.66 13.62
C VAL A 170 -0.93 -19.66 13.91
N THR A 171 -0.68 -19.89 15.19
CA THR A 171 0.41 -20.77 15.61
C THR A 171 0.04 -22.25 15.48
N LYS A 172 1.06 -23.13 15.47
CA LYS A 172 0.87 -24.58 15.61
C LYS A 172 0.09 -24.94 16.87
N ARG A 173 0.25 -24.16 17.95
CA ARG A 173 -0.48 -24.35 19.21
C ARG A 173 -1.99 -24.12 19.00
N THR A 174 -2.37 -23.05 18.32
CA THR A 174 -3.76 -22.71 17.96
C THR A 174 -4.39 -23.82 17.11
N LEU A 175 -3.68 -24.27 16.06
CA LEU A 175 -4.14 -25.37 15.20
C LEU A 175 -4.30 -26.69 15.96
N ASN A 176 -3.31 -27.06 16.78
CA ASN A 176 -3.36 -28.29 17.58
C ASN A 176 -4.52 -28.27 18.57
N SER A 177 -4.89 -27.11 19.11
CA SER A 177 -6.03 -27.02 20.03
C SER A 177 -7.38 -27.19 19.32
N ALA A 178 -7.53 -26.62 18.11
CA ALA A 178 -8.71 -26.87 17.28
C ALA A 178 -8.84 -28.36 16.92
N TRP A 179 -7.75 -29.00 16.49
CA TRP A 179 -7.74 -30.44 16.22
C TRP A 179 -8.01 -31.28 17.46
N ARG A 180 -7.54 -30.88 18.64
CA ARG A 180 -7.81 -31.62 19.89
C ARG A 180 -9.30 -31.64 20.25
N LYS A 181 -10.04 -30.55 19.97
CA LYS A 181 -11.49 -30.50 20.19
C LYS A 181 -12.25 -31.45 19.25
N LEU A 182 -11.79 -31.59 18.00
CA LEU A 182 -12.45 -32.41 16.97
C LEU A 182 -12.01 -33.88 17.01
N TRP A 183 -10.72 -34.13 17.24
CA TRP A 183 -10.08 -35.44 17.24
C TRP A 183 -8.86 -35.45 18.17
N PRO A 184 -9.02 -35.75 19.46
CA PRO A 184 -7.95 -35.72 20.45
C PRO A 184 -6.73 -36.60 20.10
N ASP A 185 -6.97 -37.77 19.49
CA ASP A 185 -5.93 -38.79 19.26
C ASP A 185 -4.91 -38.43 18.17
N VAL A 186 -5.24 -37.50 17.26
CA VAL A 186 -4.33 -37.08 16.17
C VAL A 186 -3.30 -36.05 16.67
N VAL A 187 -3.56 -35.41 17.81
CA VAL A 187 -2.67 -34.40 18.40
C VAL A 187 -1.74 -35.09 19.39
N LEU A 188 -0.47 -35.26 19.01
CA LEU A 188 0.56 -35.84 19.89
C LEU A 188 0.51 -35.18 21.28
N LYS A 189 0.20 -35.97 22.32
CA LYS A 189 0.27 -35.55 23.72
C LYS A 189 1.72 -35.20 24.04
N ARG A 190 2.09 -33.92 23.98
CA ARG A 190 3.28 -33.42 24.68
C ARG A 190 2.82 -32.90 26.04
N GLU A 191 3.46 -33.37 27.10
CA GLU A 191 3.29 -32.84 28.46
C GLU A 191 3.66 -31.35 28.48
N GLY A 192 2.87 -30.52 29.18
CA GLY A 192 3.11 -29.07 29.33
C GLY A 192 2.11 -28.12 28.65
N PHE A 193 0.87 -28.55 28.35
CA PHE A 193 -0.15 -27.67 27.77
C PHE A 193 -0.99 -26.97 28.86
N GLU A 194 -0.65 -25.73 29.21
CA GLU A 194 -1.45 -24.85 30.06
C GLU A 194 -2.43 -24.04 29.20
N GLY A 195 -3.65 -24.55 29.00
CA GLY A 195 -4.81 -23.77 28.54
C GLY A 195 -4.62 -22.83 27.34
N PHE A 196 -5.57 -21.91 27.19
CA PHE A 196 -5.49 -20.75 26.31
C PHE A 196 -5.44 -19.51 27.20
N GLU A 197 -4.61 -18.53 26.88
CA GLU A 197 -4.91 -17.15 27.27
C GLU A 197 -6.10 -16.68 26.42
N PRO A 198 -7.03 -15.87 26.97
CA PRO A 198 -8.12 -15.28 26.21
C PRO A 198 -7.57 -14.64 24.93
N ILE A 199 -8.18 -14.94 23.78
CA ILE A 199 -7.80 -14.34 22.48
C ILE A 199 -7.85 -12.81 22.56
N GLU A 200 -8.75 -12.27 23.39
CA GLU A 200 -8.84 -10.84 23.71
C GLU A 200 -7.54 -10.32 24.32
N GLU A 201 -6.97 -11.02 25.31
CA GLU A 201 -5.69 -10.66 25.93
C GLU A 201 -4.53 -10.78 24.95
N GLU A 202 -4.53 -11.77 24.06
CA GLU A 202 -3.53 -11.94 23.01
C GLU A 202 -3.62 -10.83 21.95
N ILE A 203 -4.83 -10.44 21.52
CA ILE A 203 -5.04 -9.34 20.58
C ILE A 203 -4.62 -8.00 21.21
N LEU A 204 -4.96 -7.77 22.48
CA LEU A 204 -4.52 -6.59 23.22
C LEU A 204 -3.00 -6.60 23.43
N SER A 205 -2.40 -7.75 23.70
CA SER A 205 -0.95 -7.96 23.81
C SER A 205 -0.24 -7.66 22.49
N ILE A 206 -0.75 -8.17 21.37
CA ILE A 206 -0.21 -7.91 20.04
C ILE A 206 -0.38 -6.43 19.70
N GLY A 207 -1.56 -5.84 19.93
CA GLY A 207 -1.82 -4.42 19.78
C GLY A 207 -0.83 -3.57 20.55
N ARG A 208 -0.62 -3.87 21.84
CA ARG A 208 0.38 -3.23 22.71
C ARG A 208 1.81 -3.44 22.21
N SER A 209 2.17 -4.63 21.75
CA SER A 209 3.52 -4.95 21.22
C SER A 209 3.82 -4.25 19.89
N MET A 210 2.77 -3.86 19.16
CA MET A 210 2.82 -3.09 17.93
C MET A 210 2.60 -1.58 18.21
N ASP A 211 2.58 -1.17 19.48
CA ASP A 211 2.33 0.21 19.94
C ASP A 211 1.00 0.82 19.45
N LEU A 212 -0.03 -0.01 19.29
CA LEU A 212 -1.39 0.41 18.96
C LEU A 212 -2.21 0.62 20.25
N GLU A 213 -2.96 1.73 20.34
CA GLU A 213 -4.03 1.86 21.34
C GLU A 213 -5.22 1.02 20.91
N VAL A 214 -5.39 -0.12 21.57
CA VAL A 214 -6.51 -1.04 21.42
C VAL A 214 -7.05 -1.30 22.83
N ASP A 215 -8.33 -1.02 23.07
CA ASP A 215 -9.00 -1.36 24.33
C ASP A 215 -9.89 -2.61 24.20
N GLU A 216 -10.39 -3.13 25.32
CA GLU A 216 -11.22 -4.35 25.32
C GLU A 216 -12.51 -4.17 24.51
N ALA A 217 -13.05 -2.95 24.41
CA ALA A 217 -14.24 -2.67 23.61
C ALA A 217 -13.94 -2.72 22.10
N ASP A 218 -12.79 -2.19 21.68
CA ASP A 218 -12.30 -2.30 20.29
C ASP A 218 -12.13 -3.76 19.86
N VAL A 219 -11.74 -4.64 20.79
CA VAL A 219 -11.54 -6.08 20.52
C VAL A 219 -12.86 -6.85 20.53
N ALA A 220 -13.80 -6.52 21.41
CA ALA A 220 -15.13 -7.13 21.45
C ALA A 220 -15.90 -6.88 20.14
N ASP A 221 -15.88 -5.63 19.64
CA ASP A 221 -16.47 -5.27 18.34
C ASP A 221 -15.84 -6.02 17.15
N LEU A 222 -14.61 -6.51 17.31
CA LEU A 222 -13.83 -7.24 16.30
C LEU A 222 -14.07 -8.76 16.30
N ILE A 223 -14.56 -9.32 17.42
CA ILE A 223 -14.78 -10.76 17.61
C ILE A 223 -16.25 -11.17 17.37
N GLU A 224 -17.20 -10.23 17.46
CA GLU A 224 -18.65 -10.50 17.32
C GLU A 224 -19.23 -10.43 15.88
N GLU A 225 -18.42 -10.24 14.82
CA GLU A 225 -18.83 -10.42 13.40
C GLU A 225 -18.50 -11.82 12.83
#